data_AF-A0A7Y9KGJ8-F1
#
_entry.id   AF-A0A7Y9KGJ8-F1
#
_cell.length_a   1.000
_cell.length_b   1.000
_cell.length_c   1.000
_cell.angle_alpha   90.00
_cell.angle_beta   90.00
_cell.angle_gamma   90.00
#
_symmetry.space_group_name_H-M   'P 1'
#
loop_
_entity.id
_entity.type
_entity.pdbx_description
1 polymer ?
#
loop_
_entity_poly.entity_id
_entity_poly.type
_entity_poly.pdbx_seq_one_letter_code
_entity_poly.pdbx_strand_id
1 'polypeptide(L)'
;MDTSWFAKRHVSALRPGDHGWLAYSSQEERDRVIGPFVLEGLGTTEKVVYVTDVPADRLPGLGPGHPIDVDARVRSGQLRVIPLREACLDRDGAFEPAKMADTVSREVGTAFGQGFRAVRLTTDHSRLLNDPGRSDLGRVLGCEHRVGDTVSPSTMAMAICQVDRYACPPSSPPFATHTRSSWK
;
A
#
# COMPACT_ATOMS: atom_id res chain seq x y z
N MET A 1 -23.01 -23.48 8.02
CA MET A 1 -21.61 -23.45 7.57
C MET A 1 -21.28 -22.01 7.28
N ASP A 2 -20.67 -21.34 8.25
CA ASP A 2 -20.33 -19.93 8.19
C ASP A 2 -19.00 -19.79 7.43
N THR A 3 -19.09 -19.40 6.16
CA THR A 3 -17.92 -19.20 5.30
C THR A 3 -17.35 -17.82 5.58
N SER A 4 -16.77 -17.62 6.77
CA SER A 4 -16.06 -16.38 7.08
C SER A 4 -14.73 -16.37 6.32
N TRP A 5 -14.77 -15.78 5.12
CA TRP A 5 -13.60 -15.47 4.27
C TRP A 5 -12.70 -14.39 4.89
N PHE A 6 -13.08 -13.80 6.03
CA PHE A 6 -12.37 -12.69 6.67
C PHE A 6 -11.72 -13.13 7.99
N ALA A 7 -10.44 -13.48 7.93
CA ALA A 7 -9.62 -13.63 9.13
C ALA A 7 -9.12 -12.26 9.60
N LYS A 8 -9.52 -11.83 10.81
CA LYS A 8 -8.91 -10.65 11.46
C LYS A 8 -7.48 -11.01 11.87
N ARG A 9 -6.49 -10.37 11.26
CA ARG A 9 -5.06 -10.54 11.58
C ARG A 9 -4.45 -9.20 11.96
N HIS A 10 -3.50 -9.22 12.90
CA HIS A 10 -2.65 -8.07 13.17
C HIS A 10 -1.89 -7.68 11.90
N VAL A 11 -1.68 -6.38 11.67
CA VAL A 11 -0.95 -5.92 10.47
C VAL A 11 0.48 -6.47 10.41
N SER A 12 1.08 -6.73 11.57
CA SER A 12 2.41 -7.37 11.73
C SER A 12 2.43 -8.84 11.31
N ALA A 13 1.26 -9.46 11.12
CA ALA A 13 1.13 -10.82 10.61
C ALA A 13 1.10 -10.88 9.07
N LEU A 14 1.10 -9.75 8.36
CA LEU A 14 1.26 -9.74 6.90
C LEU A 14 2.60 -10.37 6.52
N ARG A 15 2.56 -11.21 5.49
CA ARG A 15 3.71 -11.93 4.93
C ARG A 15 3.85 -11.59 3.45
N PRO A 16 5.03 -11.85 2.86
CA PRO A 16 5.14 -11.76 1.41
C PRO A 16 4.07 -12.62 0.73
N GLY A 17 3.37 -12.05 -0.24
CA GLY A 17 2.17 -12.60 -0.89
C GLY A 17 0.84 -12.11 -0.32
N ASP A 18 0.84 -11.33 0.77
CA ASP A 18 -0.39 -10.78 1.33
C ASP A 18 -0.68 -9.37 0.79
N HIS A 19 -1.95 -9.15 0.42
CA HIS A 19 -2.49 -7.84 0.07
C HIS A 19 -3.66 -7.48 1.00
N GLY A 20 -3.54 -6.40 1.76
CA GLY A 20 -4.57 -5.86 2.64
C GLY A 20 -5.28 -4.63 2.07
N TRP A 21 -6.58 -4.54 2.31
CA TRP A 21 -7.40 -3.35 2.06
C TRP A 21 -7.81 -2.73 3.40
N LEU A 22 -7.46 -1.47 3.64
CA LEU A 22 -7.76 -0.72 4.87
C LEU A 22 -8.72 0.44 4.58
N ALA A 23 -9.99 0.29 4.96
CA ALA A 23 -10.96 1.38 4.92
C ALA A 23 -11.05 2.08 6.28
N TYR A 24 -10.21 3.09 6.48
CA TYR A 24 -10.10 3.83 7.74
C TYR A 24 -11.18 4.91 7.87
N SER A 25 -11.52 5.28 9.10
CA SER A 25 -12.50 6.33 9.46
C SER A 25 -11.84 7.60 10.00
N SER A 26 -10.56 7.52 10.37
CA SER A 26 -9.79 8.65 10.86
C SER A 26 -8.31 8.47 10.53
N GLN A 27 -7.58 9.59 10.47
CA GLN A 27 -6.12 9.55 10.31
C GLN A 27 -5.46 8.80 11.47
N GLU A 28 -6.03 8.87 12.67
CA GLU A 28 -5.51 8.14 13.83
C GLU A 28 -5.68 6.61 13.67
N GLU A 29 -6.81 6.14 13.13
CA GLU A 29 -7.00 4.72 12.79
C GLU A 29 -6.02 4.27 11.71
N ARG A 30 -5.88 5.08 10.64
CA ARG A 30 -4.90 4.86 9.58
C ARG A 30 -3.49 4.74 10.15
N ASP A 31 -3.07 5.68 10.99
CA ASP A 31 -1.70 5.75 11.50
C ASP A 31 -1.39 4.61 12.48
N ARG A 32 -2.37 4.12 13.24
CA ARG A 32 -2.22 2.91 14.08
C ARG A 32 -1.94 1.65 13.28
N VAL A 33 -2.30 1.60 12.00
CA VAL A 33 -2.09 0.45 11.11
C VAL A 33 -0.88 0.67 10.22
N ILE A 34 -0.83 1.79 9.50
CA ILE A 34 0.21 2.10 8.53
C ILE A 34 1.54 2.46 9.20
N GLY A 35 1.50 3.12 10.36
CA GLY A 35 2.70 3.46 11.12
C GLY A 35 3.55 2.23 11.45
N PRO A 36 3.01 1.23 12.17
CA PRO A 36 3.73 -0.02 12.42
C PRO A 36 4.18 -0.73 11.14
N PHE A 37 3.35 -0.76 10.10
CA PHE A 37 3.71 -1.38 8.82
C PHE A 37 4.96 -0.75 8.17
N VAL A 38 5.06 0.59 8.20
CA VAL A 38 6.22 1.34 7.71
C VAL A 38 7.43 1.12 8.61
N LEU A 39 7.25 1.22 9.93
CA LEU A 39 8.33 1.13 10.90
C LEU A 39 8.98 -0.25 10.95
N GLU A 40 8.20 -1.32 10.88
CA GLU A 40 8.71 -2.70 10.81
C GLU A 40 9.55 -2.92 9.55
N GLY A 41 9.11 -2.40 8.40
CA GLY A 41 9.88 -2.51 7.15
C GLY A 41 11.23 -1.80 7.23
N LEU A 42 11.24 -0.57 7.76
CA LEU A 42 12.48 0.21 7.92
C LEU A 42 13.40 -0.33 9.04
N GLY A 43 12.84 -1.04 10.01
CA GLY A 43 13.59 -1.73 11.06
C GLY A 43 14.25 -3.04 10.60
N THR A 44 13.95 -3.52 9.40
CA THR A 44 14.48 -4.76 8.84
C THR A 44 15.24 -4.49 7.52
N THR A 45 15.54 -5.54 6.75
CA THR A 45 16.19 -5.44 5.42
C THR A 45 15.17 -5.40 4.28
N GLU A 46 14.00 -4.82 4.56
CA GLU A 46 12.91 -4.66 3.61
C GLU A 46 12.90 -3.25 3.02
N LYS A 47 12.44 -3.14 1.78
CA LYS A 47 12.19 -1.86 1.12
C LYS A 47 10.76 -1.42 1.39
N VAL A 48 10.56 -0.19 1.81
CA VAL A 48 9.24 0.43 2.01
C VAL A 48 8.96 1.38 0.86
N VAL A 49 7.88 1.11 0.13
CA VAL A 49 7.37 1.95 -0.95
C VAL A 49 6.05 2.56 -0.50
N TYR A 50 5.98 3.88 -0.48
CA TYR A 50 4.78 4.62 -0.13
C TYR A 50 4.35 5.47 -1.33
N VAL A 51 3.19 5.15 -1.92
CA VAL A 51 2.60 5.97 -2.97
C VAL A 51 1.72 7.05 -2.34
N THR A 52 2.18 8.30 -2.40
CA THR A 52 1.52 9.45 -1.79
C THR A 52 2.14 10.76 -2.28
N ASP A 53 1.38 11.85 -2.21
CA ASP A 53 1.87 13.22 -2.43
C ASP A 53 2.35 13.89 -1.12
N VAL A 54 2.30 13.17 0.00
CA VAL A 54 2.79 13.62 1.31
C VAL A 54 4.31 13.40 1.40
N PRO A 55 5.09 14.35 1.96
CA PRO A 55 6.53 14.16 2.13
C PRO A 55 6.87 13.06 3.15
N ALA A 56 8.07 12.47 3.01
CA ALA A 56 8.51 11.29 3.76
C ALA A 56 8.48 11.48 5.30
N ASP A 57 8.82 12.67 5.78
CA ASP A 57 8.84 13.06 7.20
C ASP A 57 7.45 13.23 7.82
N ARG A 58 6.39 13.18 7.00
CA ARG A 58 4.99 13.26 7.43
C ARG A 58 4.23 11.95 7.23
N LEU A 59 4.91 10.89 6.82
CA LEU A 59 4.28 9.59 6.68
C LEU A 59 3.92 9.03 8.06
N PRO A 60 2.86 8.21 8.15
CA PRO A 60 2.52 7.51 9.38
C PRO A 60 3.74 6.76 9.94
N GLY A 61 4.04 6.99 11.22
CA GLY A 61 5.20 6.41 11.91
C GLY A 61 6.52 7.19 11.76
N LEU A 62 6.66 8.12 10.80
CA LEU A 62 7.90 8.86 10.53
C LEU A 62 7.89 10.33 10.98
N GLY A 63 6.83 10.75 11.67
CA GLY A 63 6.67 12.12 12.15
C GLY A 63 7.60 12.51 13.30
N PRO A 64 7.53 13.78 13.75
CA PRO A 64 8.33 14.30 14.85
C PRO A 64 8.19 13.43 16.11
N GLY A 65 9.31 12.91 16.62
CA GLY A 65 9.36 12.06 17.81
C GLY A 65 9.71 10.59 17.56
N HIS A 66 9.92 10.18 16.30
CA HIS A 66 10.40 8.83 15.99
C HIS A 66 11.92 8.80 15.74
N PRO A 67 12.68 7.80 16.25
CA PRO A 67 14.14 7.78 16.18
C PRO A 67 14.73 7.41 14.80
N ILE A 68 13.89 7.27 13.76
CA ILE A 68 14.36 6.88 12.42
C ILE A 68 14.88 8.11 11.67
N ASP A 69 16.12 8.03 11.18
CA ASP A 69 16.67 8.98 10.21
C ASP A 69 16.03 8.75 8.83
N VAL A 70 14.92 9.47 8.57
CA VAL A 70 14.15 9.38 7.32
C VAL A 70 15.03 9.65 6.10
N ASP A 71 15.90 10.67 6.18
CA ASP A 71 16.75 11.05 5.05
C ASP A 71 17.77 9.95 4.72
N ALA A 72 18.34 9.27 5.72
CA ALA A 72 19.20 8.11 5.49
C ALA A 72 18.47 6.96 4.79
N ARG A 73 17.20 6.69 5.16
CA ARG A 73 16.39 5.65 4.52
C ARG A 73 16.01 6.00 3.09
N VAL A 74 15.76 7.28 2.80
CA VAL A 74 15.52 7.76 1.43
C VAL A 74 16.79 7.65 0.60
N ARG A 75 17.93 8.11 1.13
CA ARG A 75 19.24 8.04 0.43
C ARG A 75 19.67 6.62 0.11
N SER A 76 19.42 5.66 1.01
CA SER A 76 19.74 4.24 0.77
C SER A 76 18.76 3.55 -0.18
N GLY A 77 17.66 4.21 -0.57
CA GLY A 77 16.58 3.62 -1.35
C GLY A 77 15.68 2.67 -0.55
N GLN A 78 15.91 2.53 0.76
CA GLN A 78 15.08 1.70 1.63
C GLN A 78 13.68 2.28 1.81
N LEU A 79 13.55 3.61 1.86
CA LEU A 79 12.26 4.30 1.81
C LEU A 79 12.12 4.99 0.44
N ARG A 80 11.10 4.59 -0.32
CA ARG A 80 10.74 5.22 -1.60
C ARG A 80 9.36 5.84 -1.50
N VAL A 81 9.29 7.17 -1.60
CA VAL A 81 8.02 7.89 -1.71
C VAL A 81 7.76 8.21 -3.18
N ILE A 82 6.65 7.72 -3.73
CA ILE A 82 6.29 7.88 -5.13
C ILE A 82 5.02 8.74 -5.22
N PRO A 83 5.05 9.90 -5.87
CA PRO A 83 3.85 10.73 -6.07
C PRO A 83 2.76 10.01 -6.85
N LEU A 84 1.48 10.31 -6.58
CA LEU A 84 0.35 9.66 -7.27
C LEU A 84 0.45 9.84 -8.79
N ARG A 85 0.83 11.05 -9.24
CA ARG A 85 1.02 11.36 -10.67
C ARG A 85 1.96 10.39 -11.37
N GLU A 86 3.01 9.95 -10.67
CA GLU A 86 4.03 9.06 -11.21
C GLU A 86 3.54 7.62 -11.15
N ALA A 87 3.00 7.22 -10.01
CA ALA A 87 2.60 5.84 -9.76
C ALA A 87 1.37 5.41 -10.56
N CYS A 88 0.36 6.28 -10.73
CA CYS A 88 -0.95 5.81 -11.14
C CYS A 88 -1.84 6.78 -11.92
N LEU A 89 -1.38 7.98 -12.29
CA LEU A 89 -2.16 8.87 -13.17
C LEU A 89 -1.64 8.84 -14.61
N ASP A 90 -2.54 8.93 -15.59
CA ASP A 90 -2.18 9.14 -16.99
C ASP A 90 -1.75 10.60 -17.26
N ARG A 91 -1.55 10.94 -18.54
CA ARG A 91 -1.13 12.29 -18.95
C ARG A 91 -2.22 13.35 -18.72
N ASP A 92 -3.47 12.94 -18.68
CA ASP A 92 -4.63 13.80 -18.48
C ASP A 92 -5.02 13.89 -16.99
N GLY A 93 -4.28 13.19 -16.11
CA GLY A 93 -4.49 13.19 -14.67
C GLY A 93 -5.54 12.19 -14.20
N ALA A 94 -6.07 11.34 -15.08
CA ALA A 94 -7.02 10.30 -14.72
C ALA A 94 -6.30 9.07 -14.16
N PHE A 95 -6.94 8.37 -13.23
CA PHE A 95 -6.37 7.20 -12.59
C PHE A 95 -6.24 6.02 -13.57
N GLU A 96 -5.03 5.54 -13.81
CA GLU A 96 -4.71 4.39 -14.66
C GLU A 96 -4.20 3.21 -13.82
N PRO A 97 -5.04 2.20 -13.55
CA PRO A 97 -4.66 1.07 -12.70
C PRO A 97 -3.52 0.21 -13.25
N ALA A 98 -3.34 0.14 -14.59
CA ALA A 98 -2.21 -0.61 -15.15
C ALA A 98 -0.88 0.05 -14.79
N LYS A 99 -0.84 1.39 -14.76
CA LYS A 99 0.34 2.14 -14.36
C LYS A 99 0.73 1.87 -12.90
N MET A 100 -0.28 1.73 -12.02
CA MET A 100 -0.04 1.34 -10.63
C MET A 100 0.62 -0.04 -10.57
N ALA A 101 0.03 -1.05 -11.23
CA ALA A 101 0.58 -2.41 -11.25
C ALA A 101 2.01 -2.45 -11.81
N ASP A 102 2.30 -1.68 -12.86
CA ASP A 102 3.66 -1.55 -13.40
C ASP A 102 4.62 -0.91 -12.40
N THR A 103 4.16 0.09 -11.65
CA THR A 103 4.95 0.73 -10.59
C THR A 103 5.28 -0.27 -9.48
N VAL A 104 4.29 -1.03 -9.00
CA VAL A 104 4.52 -2.12 -8.03
C VAL A 104 5.52 -3.14 -8.59
N SER A 105 5.32 -3.60 -9.83
CA SER A 105 6.18 -4.59 -10.48
C SER A 105 7.63 -4.11 -10.60
N ARG A 106 7.84 -2.84 -10.94
CA ARG A 106 9.19 -2.23 -11.02
C ARG A 106 9.88 -2.17 -9.66
N GLU A 107 9.17 -1.76 -8.62
CA GLU A 107 9.75 -1.67 -7.28
C GLU A 107 10.09 -3.05 -6.71
N VAL A 108 9.26 -4.06 -6.97
CA VAL A 108 9.52 -5.46 -6.61
C VAL A 108 10.70 -6.03 -7.40
N GLY A 109 10.73 -5.82 -8.71
CA GLY A 109 11.78 -6.35 -9.59
C GLY A 109 13.18 -5.77 -9.29
N THR A 110 13.25 -4.54 -8.77
CA THR A 110 14.54 -3.88 -8.45
C THR A 110 15.03 -4.15 -7.04
N ALA A 111 14.15 -4.51 -6.11
CA ALA A 111 14.45 -4.58 -4.68
C ALA A 111 15.60 -5.55 -4.34
N PHE A 112 15.61 -6.74 -4.95
CA PHE A 112 16.67 -7.73 -4.70
C PHE A 112 18.04 -7.29 -5.21
N GLY A 113 18.08 -6.68 -6.40
CA GLY A 113 19.31 -6.10 -6.94
C GLY A 113 19.87 -4.96 -6.10
N GLN A 114 19.00 -4.31 -5.31
CA GLN A 114 19.36 -3.28 -4.32
C GLN A 114 19.73 -3.86 -2.95
N GLY A 115 19.66 -5.20 -2.76
CA GLY A 115 20.01 -5.88 -1.51
C GLY A 115 18.87 -6.03 -0.51
N PHE A 116 17.63 -5.70 -0.88
CA PHE A 116 16.46 -5.87 -0.01
C PHE A 116 15.88 -7.28 -0.10
N ARG A 117 15.42 -7.81 1.03
CA ARG A 117 14.84 -9.17 1.12
C ARG A 117 13.38 -9.25 0.69
N ALA A 118 12.64 -8.15 0.83
CA ALA A 118 11.25 -8.04 0.45
C ALA A 118 10.85 -6.56 0.25
N VAL A 119 9.66 -6.33 -0.32
CA VAL A 119 9.04 -5.02 -0.50
C VAL A 119 7.75 -4.92 0.30
N ARG A 120 7.62 -3.86 1.08
CA ARG A 120 6.36 -3.40 1.70
C ARG A 120 5.84 -2.21 0.93
N LEU A 121 4.66 -2.35 0.34
CA LEU A 121 4.02 -1.29 -0.42
C LEU A 121 2.77 -0.78 0.28
N THR A 122 2.56 0.53 0.28
CA THR A 122 1.27 1.10 0.67
C THR A 122 0.86 2.24 -0.23
N THR A 123 -0.45 2.39 -0.45
CA THR A 123 -1.03 3.45 -1.27
C THR A 123 -2.34 3.93 -0.69
N ASP A 124 -2.50 5.26 -0.59
CA ASP A 124 -3.74 5.92 -0.18
C ASP A 124 -4.60 6.32 -1.39
N HIS A 125 -5.69 5.59 -1.61
CA HIS A 125 -6.64 5.82 -2.69
C HIS A 125 -7.69 6.90 -2.39
N SER A 126 -7.73 7.45 -1.17
CA SER A 126 -8.71 8.48 -0.80
C SER A 126 -8.64 9.70 -1.70
N ARG A 127 -7.42 10.08 -2.10
CA ARG A 127 -7.19 11.21 -3.02
C ARG A 127 -7.71 10.95 -4.44
N LEU A 128 -7.79 9.69 -4.87
CA LEU A 128 -8.33 9.31 -6.17
C LEU A 128 -9.85 9.41 -6.21
N LEU A 129 -10.50 9.16 -5.08
CA LEU A 129 -11.96 9.18 -4.95
C LEU A 129 -12.52 10.57 -4.58
N ASN A 130 -11.73 11.40 -3.90
CA ASN A 130 -12.16 12.73 -3.47
C ASN A 130 -12.08 13.81 -4.57
N ASP A 131 -11.43 13.53 -5.71
CA ASP A 131 -11.32 14.48 -6.83
C ASP A 131 -12.30 14.12 -7.96
N PRO A 132 -13.37 14.92 -8.18
CA PRO A 132 -14.38 14.62 -9.19
C PRO A 132 -13.77 14.44 -10.58
N GLY A 133 -14.01 13.27 -11.20
CA GLY A 133 -13.51 12.95 -12.54
C GLY A 133 -12.11 12.34 -12.59
N ARG A 134 -11.38 12.29 -11.45
CA ARG A 134 -10.06 11.62 -11.37
C ARG A 134 -10.17 10.10 -11.41
N SER A 135 -11.14 9.53 -10.70
CA SER A 135 -11.46 8.10 -10.70
C SER A 135 -12.89 7.85 -10.24
N ASP A 136 -13.37 6.63 -10.46
CA ASP A 136 -14.52 6.05 -9.77
C ASP A 136 -14.09 4.84 -8.91
N LEU A 137 -14.98 4.39 -8.04
CA LEU A 137 -14.74 3.24 -7.16
C LEU A 137 -14.47 1.95 -7.93
N GLY A 138 -15.15 1.73 -9.06
CA GLY A 138 -14.95 0.54 -9.89
C GLY A 138 -13.53 0.44 -10.43
N ARG A 139 -12.96 1.56 -10.88
CA ARG A 139 -11.55 1.64 -11.31
C ARG A 139 -10.58 1.39 -10.16
N VAL A 140 -10.84 1.93 -8.97
CA VAL A 140 -10.02 1.67 -7.77
C VAL A 140 -10.08 0.20 -7.38
N LEU A 141 -11.27 -0.42 -7.32
CA LEU A 141 -11.42 -1.85 -7.04
C LEU A 141 -10.76 -2.74 -8.11
N GLY A 142 -10.81 -2.33 -9.38
CA GLY A 142 -10.08 -2.99 -10.46
C GLY A 142 -8.56 -2.89 -10.28
N CYS A 143 -8.05 -1.80 -9.71
CA CYS A 143 -6.66 -1.67 -9.32
C CYS A 143 -6.28 -2.66 -8.22
N GLU A 144 -7.11 -2.82 -7.20
CA GLU A 144 -6.85 -3.74 -6.09
C GLU A 144 -6.63 -5.17 -6.54
N HIS A 145 -7.39 -5.60 -7.55
CA HIS A 145 -7.20 -6.92 -8.14
C HIS A 145 -5.83 -7.07 -8.79
N ARG A 146 -5.43 -6.08 -9.61
CA ARG A 146 -4.13 -6.09 -10.32
C ARG A 146 -2.95 -5.98 -9.35
N VAL A 147 -3.09 -5.16 -8.31
CA VAL A 147 -2.09 -5.06 -7.22
C VAL A 147 -2.00 -6.40 -6.50
N GLY A 148 -3.12 -7.04 -6.17
CA GLY A 148 -3.14 -8.38 -5.58
C GLY A 148 -2.47 -9.44 -6.45
N ASP A 149 -2.60 -9.38 -7.78
CA ASP A 149 -1.92 -10.30 -8.70
C ASP A 149 -0.41 -10.04 -8.76
N THR A 150 0.00 -8.78 -8.65
CA THR A 150 1.41 -8.38 -8.61
C THR A 150 2.06 -8.79 -7.28
N VAL A 151 1.29 -8.76 -6.19
CA VAL A 151 1.69 -9.17 -4.84
C VAL A 151 1.27 -10.62 -4.59
N SER A 152 1.71 -11.52 -5.48
CA SER A 152 1.38 -12.94 -5.38
C SER A 152 2.29 -13.68 -4.38
N PRO A 153 1.92 -14.86 -3.86
CA PRO A 153 2.75 -15.65 -2.94
C PRO A 153 4.16 -15.98 -3.44
N SER A 154 4.36 -15.99 -4.76
CA SER A 154 5.67 -16.15 -5.40
C SER A 154 6.53 -14.89 -5.41
N THR A 155 5.99 -13.75 -5.00
CA THR A 155 6.72 -12.49 -4.89
C THR A 155 7.12 -12.20 -3.45
N MET A 156 8.33 -11.68 -3.24
CA MET A 156 8.73 -11.19 -1.93
C MET A 156 8.19 -9.77 -1.70
N ALA A 157 6.87 -9.60 -1.86
CA ALA A 157 6.19 -8.33 -1.73
C ALA A 157 4.95 -8.48 -0.84
N MET A 158 4.60 -7.44 -0.09
CA MET A 158 3.33 -7.34 0.64
C MET A 158 2.79 -5.93 0.52
N ALA A 159 1.47 -5.78 0.47
CA ALA A 159 0.85 -4.49 0.24
C ALA A 159 -0.31 -4.19 1.19
N ILE A 160 -0.47 -2.90 1.52
CA ILE A 160 -1.70 -2.37 2.13
C ILE A 160 -2.20 -1.21 1.29
N CYS A 161 -3.29 -1.41 0.56
CA CYS A 161 -4.04 -0.32 -0.03
C CYS A 161 -5.02 0.23 1.01
N GLN A 162 -5.04 1.55 1.16
CA GLN A 162 -5.82 2.24 2.18
C GLN A 162 -6.76 3.25 1.53
N VAL A 163 -7.94 3.45 2.14
CA VAL A 163 -8.96 4.37 1.67
C VAL A 163 -9.72 4.96 2.86
N ASP A 164 -10.07 6.23 2.77
CA ASP A 164 -11.03 6.87 3.65
C ASP A 164 -12.42 6.29 3.35
N ARG A 165 -13.03 5.64 4.34
CA ARG A 165 -14.34 5.00 4.15
C ARG A 165 -15.43 5.99 3.75
N TYR A 166 -15.29 7.27 4.07
CA TYR A 166 -16.24 8.31 3.69
C TYR A 166 -16.05 8.77 2.24
N ALA A 167 -14.92 8.43 1.61
CA ALA A 167 -14.73 8.54 0.16
C ALA A 167 -15.39 7.38 -0.61
N CYS A 168 -15.84 6.33 0.10
CA CYS A 168 -16.52 5.17 -0.46
C CYS A 168 -18.03 5.18 -0.14
N PRO A 169 -18.86 4.53 -0.96
CA PRO A 169 -20.22 4.18 -0.59
C PRO A 169 -20.24 3.22 0.63
N PRO A 170 -21.31 3.24 1.45
CA PRO A 170 -21.38 2.55 2.75
C PRO A 170 -21.27 1.01 2.72
N SER A 171 -21.22 0.37 1.54
CA SER A 171 -21.14 -1.08 1.38
C SER A 171 -19.71 -1.66 1.39
N SER A 172 -18.68 -0.86 1.66
CA SER A 172 -17.27 -1.30 1.61
C SER A 172 -16.80 -1.88 2.96
N PRO A 173 -16.07 -3.02 2.98
CA PRO A 173 -15.59 -3.62 4.22
C PRO A 173 -14.49 -2.76 4.91
N PRO A 174 -14.45 -2.69 6.26
CA PRO A 174 -13.58 -1.78 7.02
C PRO A 174 -12.08 -2.16 6.97
N PHE A 175 -11.76 -3.45 6.95
CA PHE A 175 -10.42 -3.97 6.65
C PHE A 175 -10.55 -5.41 6.17
N ALA A 176 -9.90 -5.77 5.07
CA ALA A 176 -9.92 -7.13 4.52
C ALA A 176 -8.53 -7.50 4.00
N THR A 177 -8.02 -8.67 4.40
CA THR A 177 -6.78 -9.22 3.83
C THR A 177 -7.14 -10.24 2.76
N HIS A 178 -6.71 -9.99 1.52
CA HIS A 178 -6.79 -10.93 0.42
C HIS A 178 -5.50 -11.76 0.42
N THR A 179 -5.50 -12.87 1.14
CA THR A 179 -4.46 -13.89 1.00
C THR A 179 -4.91 -14.86 -0.10
N ARG A 180 -4.29 -14.83 -1.29
CA ARG A 180 -4.49 -15.93 -2.25
C ARG A 180 -3.71 -17.14 -1.72
N SER A 181 -4.33 -17.92 -0.84
CA SER A 181 -3.90 -19.29 -0.65
C SER A 181 -4.20 -20.02 -1.96
N SER A 182 -3.15 -20.40 -2.67
CA SER A 182 -3.25 -21.21 -3.88
C SER A 182 -4.12 -22.43 -3.62
N TRP A 183 -5.22 -22.55 -4.36
CA TRP A 183 -5.90 -23.84 -4.53
C TRP A 183 -5.67 -24.29 -5.96
N LYS A 184 -5.28 -25.56 -6.09
CA LYS A 184 -5.26 -26.30 -7.35
C LYS A 184 -6.64 -26.39 -7.96
#